data_AF-A0A3A9BZ63-F1
#
_entry.id   AF-A0A3A9BZ63-F1
#
_cell.length_a   1.000
_cell.length_b   1.000
_cell.length_c   1.000
_cell.angle_alpha   90.00
_cell.angle_beta   90.00
_cell.angle_gamma   90.00
#
_symmetry.space_group_name_H-M   'P 1'
#
loop_
_entity.id
_entity.type
_entity.pdbx_description
1 polymer ?
#
loop_
_entity_poly.entity_id
_entity_poly.type
_entity_poly.pdbx_seq_one_letter_code
_entity_poly.pdbx_strand_id
1 'polypeptide(L)'
;MKNSLKQMMRTPVRTMFFLILMAFSSFLMTLGLCVWLKSVRTMETYKDRFVTVGTVRQIPKSFEQTFRWNAETKDYDIIKKAQYSSYYSAESLKFPGAQYIAGPEQRAYYGSYTPEYLKLGKSLNPNAVRKSSLIVEFSPLEDCVPDESVQIEITRVIGGDERMEGSVVWFCDHMNPVPKKMYQDKTYAAILRHYGYMHGKAYDDITSGKSMFETLVTLEYIPASLESGICLPDGSLPYDAFRDGKEIFEVTDGFYETGTGERLLNLAETEGGWQHIQPVTGTNKTCLLMYFYNGDAYISEGRDISEEEYASGSKVCLAPASFMKNNGLSLGDKIKVQLLYTDTCLSAGSHFFLDGGSRYYSGTIDSEGNPLKPFETSEYKVVGIYETVTGGMNNPFNPGADELIVPMESVRERDGRNLLACGPMTDETSSFQIPNGTIDKFLKGWAEYGTEELEFTFYDGGYTQLKAGIDHMRSISFLLLASGVILICLLLFFFSHSFITKQAKRTAIERSLGKCKPLI
;
A
#
# COMPACT_ATOMS: atom_id res chain seq x y z
N MET A 1 56.07 53.19 -1.55
CA MET A 1 56.25 51.71 -1.60
C MET A 1 57.70 51.24 -1.39
N LYS A 2 58.73 51.75 -2.10
CA LYS A 2 60.13 51.26 -1.99
C LYS A 2 60.73 51.19 -0.57
N ASN A 3 60.37 52.11 0.33
CA ASN A 3 60.88 52.11 1.72
C ASN A 3 60.19 51.10 2.66
N SER A 4 58.95 50.69 2.37
CA SER A 4 58.19 49.72 3.17
C SER A 4 58.71 48.29 2.95
N LEU A 5 59.02 47.92 1.71
CA LEU A 5 59.63 46.64 1.32
C LEU A 5 61.01 46.42 1.98
N LYS A 6 61.86 47.46 1.99
CA LYS A 6 63.17 47.41 2.69
C LYS A 6 63.05 47.24 4.20
N GLN A 7 61.94 47.67 4.80
CA GLN A 7 61.70 47.56 6.23
C GLN A 7 61.19 46.16 6.64
N MET A 8 60.44 45.49 5.75
CA MET A 8 60.02 44.09 5.93
C MET A 8 61.22 43.12 5.88
N MET A 9 62.22 43.37 5.03
CA MET A 9 63.45 42.56 4.95
C MET A 9 64.31 42.57 6.24
N ARG A 10 64.05 43.48 7.19
CA ARG A 10 64.78 43.58 8.46
C ARG A 10 64.19 42.71 9.59
N THR A 11 63.05 42.06 9.40
CA THR A 11 62.43 41.14 10.38
C THR A 11 61.90 39.86 9.71
N PRO A 12 62.77 39.05 9.09
CA PRO A 12 62.39 37.97 8.18
C PRO A 12 61.44 36.94 8.80
N VAL A 13 61.70 36.52 10.05
CA VAL A 13 60.86 35.55 10.76
C VAL A 13 59.44 36.06 10.98
N ARG A 14 59.26 37.31 11.42
CA ARG A 14 57.92 37.89 11.66
C ARG A 14 57.14 38.09 10.37
N THR A 15 57.82 38.49 9.30
CA THR A 15 57.22 38.63 7.98
C THR A 15 56.77 37.29 7.42
N MET A 16 57.58 36.24 7.60
CA MET A 16 57.21 34.87 7.22
C MET A 16 55.96 34.38 7.97
N PHE A 17 55.91 34.52 9.30
CA PHE A 17 54.72 34.16 10.09
C PHE A 17 53.47 34.93 9.65
N PHE A 18 53.60 36.23 9.35
CA PHE A 18 52.48 37.04 8.88
C PHE A 18 51.93 36.56 7.53
N LEU A 19 52.82 36.23 6.59
CA LEU A 19 52.40 35.69 5.29
C LEU A 19 51.74 34.31 5.43
N ILE A 20 52.24 33.44 6.31
CA ILE A 20 51.63 32.15 6.61
C ILE A 20 50.22 32.32 7.19
N LEU A 21 50.05 33.21 8.18
CA LEU A 21 48.76 33.48 8.80
C LEU A 21 47.76 34.13 7.82
N MET A 22 48.24 35.01 6.94
CA MET A 22 47.43 35.60 5.89
C MET A 22 46.98 34.56 4.86
N ALA A 23 47.89 33.67 4.44
CA ALA A 23 47.56 32.55 3.54
C ALA A 23 46.56 31.59 4.21
N PHE A 24 46.75 31.28 5.49
CA PHE A 24 45.84 30.42 6.25
C PHE A 24 44.45 31.06 6.42
N SER A 25 44.37 32.35 6.74
CA SER A 25 43.09 33.07 6.80
C SER A 25 42.38 33.09 5.44
N SER A 26 43.11 33.40 4.37
CA SER A 26 42.57 33.38 3.01
C SER A 26 42.07 31.99 2.62
N PHE A 27 42.79 30.93 3.02
CA PHE A 27 42.36 29.55 2.84
C PHE A 27 41.05 29.26 3.59
N LEU A 28 40.94 29.62 4.88
CA LEU A 28 39.72 29.42 5.67
C LEU A 28 38.51 30.15 5.06
N MET A 29 38.69 31.40 4.64
CA MET A 29 37.63 32.17 3.99
C MET A 29 37.21 31.57 2.65
N THR A 30 38.19 31.18 1.82
CA THR A 30 37.91 30.61 0.50
C THR A 30 37.23 29.26 0.64
N LEU A 31 37.73 28.40 1.53
CA LEU A 31 37.12 27.11 1.83
C LEU A 31 35.70 27.29 2.38
N GLY A 32 35.52 28.18 3.35
CA GLY A 32 34.21 28.53 3.90
C GLY A 32 33.24 28.96 2.81
N LEU A 33 33.63 29.92 1.97
CA LEU A 33 32.80 30.41 0.86
C LEU A 33 32.49 29.31 -0.18
N CYS A 34 33.47 28.50 -0.55
CA CYS A 34 33.28 27.39 -1.49
C CYS A 34 32.29 26.35 -0.96
N VAL A 35 32.42 25.95 0.32
CA VAL A 35 31.48 25.01 0.94
C VAL A 35 30.08 25.64 1.04
N TRP A 36 29.97 26.92 1.38
CA TRP A 36 28.68 27.63 1.43
C TRP A 36 27.96 27.57 0.09
N LEU A 37 28.66 28.00 -0.97
CA LEU A 37 28.11 28.05 -2.33
C LEU A 37 27.73 26.66 -2.83
N LYS A 38 28.55 25.64 -2.54
CA LYS A 38 28.23 24.25 -2.86
C LYS A 38 26.97 23.81 -2.13
N SER A 39 26.85 24.03 -0.82
CA SER A 39 25.67 23.67 -0.04
C SER A 39 24.37 24.31 -0.56
N VAL A 40 24.40 25.58 -0.98
CA VAL A 40 23.24 26.26 -1.56
C VAL A 40 22.81 25.63 -2.88
N ARG A 41 23.75 25.46 -3.84
CA ARG A 41 23.44 24.86 -5.15
C ARG A 41 22.97 23.42 -5.03
N THR A 42 23.62 22.66 -4.15
CA THR A 42 23.26 21.28 -3.87
C THR A 42 21.83 21.19 -3.35
N MET A 43 21.42 22.07 -2.43
CA MET A 43 20.04 22.09 -1.91
C MET A 43 19.01 22.41 -3.00
N GLU A 44 19.26 23.42 -3.84
CA GLU A 44 18.35 23.76 -4.95
C GLU A 44 18.18 22.59 -5.93
N THR A 45 19.27 21.90 -6.25
CA THR A 45 19.24 20.77 -7.20
C THR A 45 18.45 19.58 -6.66
N TYR A 46 18.39 19.40 -5.33
CA TYR A 46 17.72 18.27 -4.72
C TYR A 46 16.25 18.51 -4.42
N LYS A 47 15.81 19.76 -4.24
CA LYS A 47 14.44 20.06 -3.80
C LYS A 47 13.36 19.40 -4.68
N ASP A 48 13.61 19.33 -5.98
CA ASP A 48 12.65 18.81 -6.97
C ASP A 48 12.86 17.31 -7.29
N ARG A 49 13.86 16.67 -6.69
CA ARG A 49 14.18 15.24 -6.91
C ARG A 49 13.54 14.31 -5.88
N PHE A 50 13.14 14.84 -4.74
CA PHE A 50 12.51 14.07 -3.68
C PHE A 50 11.00 14.27 -3.69
N VAL A 51 10.29 13.25 -3.21
CA VAL A 51 8.86 13.29 -2.98
C VAL A 51 8.64 12.86 -1.53
N THR A 52 7.90 13.66 -0.77
CA THR A 52 7.49 13.31 0.59
C THR A 52 6.05 12.83 0.59
N VAL A 53 5.86 11.54 0.89
CA VAL A 53 4.56 10.87 1.00
C VAL A 53 4.30 10.53 2.46
N GLY A 54 3.08 10.75 2.92
CA GLY A 54 2.58 10.22 4.19
C GLY A 54 1.56 9.12 3.94
N THR A 55 1.64 8.01 4.66
CA THR A 55 0.57 7.01 4.78
C THR A 55 -0.16 7.18 6.11
N VAL A 56 -1.40 6.71 6.17
CA VAL A 56 -2.23 6.84 7.38
C VAL A 56 -2.87 5.52 7.75
N ARG A 57 -2.73 5.16 9.03
CA ARG A 57 -3.40 4.00 9.62
C ARG A 57 -4.32 4.42 10.74
N GLN A 58 -5.54 3.88 10.76
CA GLN A 58 -6.45 4.06 11.88
C GLN A 58 -6.21 3.00 12.96
N ILE A 59 -6.08 3.46 14.21
CA ILE A 59 -5.84 2.61 15.38
C ILE A 59 -7.19 2.11 15.92
N PRO A 60 -7.36 0.79 16.15
CA PRO A 60 -8.59 0.26 16.75
C PRO A 60 -8.71 0.68 18.23
N LYS A 61 -9.93 0.95 18.69
CA LYS A 61 -10.18 1.30 20.09
C LYS A 61 -10.20 0.09 21.02
N SER A 62 -10.65 -1.03 20.49
CA SER A 62 -10.76 -2.27 21.23
C SER A 62 -10.68 -3.46 20.27
N PHE A 63 -10.66 -4.65 20.86
CA PHE A 63 -10.78 -5.89 20.11
C PHE A 63 -11.94 -6.67 20.70
N GLU A 64 -12.83 -7.13 19.84
CA GLU A 64 -13.85 -8.11 20.19
C GLU A 64 -13.28 -9.51 20.03
N GLN A 65 -13.63 -10.41 20.94
CA GLN A 65 -13.34 -11.83 20.81
C GLN A 65 -14.61 -12.54 20.38
N THR A 66 -14.54 -13.16 19.21
CA THR A 66 -15.58 -14.06 18.70
C THR A 66 -15.06 -15.48 18.76
N PHE A 67 -15.95 -16.42 19.01
CA PHE A 67 -15.61 -17.84 19.12
C PHE A 67 -16.11 -18.55 17.87
N ARG A 68 -15.26 -19.35 17.25
CA ARG A 68 -15.61 -20.17 16.09
C ARG A 68 -15.35 -21.63 16.44
N TRP A 69 -16.36 -22.47 16.33
CA TRP A 69 -16.19 -23.90 16.57
C TRP A 69 -15.19 -24.50 15.58
N ASN A 70 -14.36 -25.43 16.05
CA ASN A 70 -13.41 -26.17 15.24
C ASN A 70 -13.59 -27.66 15.51
N ALA A 71 -14.06 -28.40 14.50
CA ALA A 71 -14.35 -29.83 14.60
C ALA A 71 -13.09 -30.69 14.80
N GLU A 72 -11.92 -30.25 14.31
CA GLU A 72 -10.65 -30.96 14.49
C GLU A 72 -10.22 -30.97 15.96
N THR A 73 -10.26 -29.79 16.61
CA THR A 73 -9.86 -29.65 18.02
C THR A 73 -10.99 -29.96 18.99
N LYS A 74 -12.24 -29.99 18.51
CA LYS A 74 -13.47 -30.11 19.31
C LYS A 74 -13.59 -29.01 20.37
N ASP A 75 -13.13 -27.81 20.02
CA ASP A 75 -13.17 -26.63 20.86
C ASP A 75 -13.40 -25.37 20.02
N TYR A 76 -13.54 -24.22 20.68
CA TYR A 76 -13.71 -22.93 20.03
C TYR A 76 -12.38 -22.20 19.83
N ASP A 77 -12.05 -21.91 18.58
CA ASP A 77 -10.99 -20.99 18.21
C ASP A 77 -11.38 -19.54 18.55
N ILE A 78 -10.44 -18.80 19.13
CA ILE A 78 -10.64 -17.38 19.49
C ILE A 78 -10.23 -16.51 18.31
N ILE A 79 -11.20 -15.84 17.70
CA ILE A 79 -10.98 -14.87 16.64
C ILE A 79 -11.07 -13.46 17.22
N LYS A 80 -9.97 -12.72 17.14
CA LYS A 80 -9.90 -11.31 17.55
C LYS A 80 -10.26 -10.41 16.37
N LYS A 81 -11.30 -9.58 16.53
CA LYS A 81 -11.71 -8.59 15.54
C LYS A 81 -11.45 -7.19 16.08
N ALA A 82 -10.75 -6.38 15.28
CA ALA A 82 -10.50 -4.98 15.59
C ALA A 82 -11.83 -4.21 15.55
N GLN A 83 -12.08 -3.38 16.57
CA GLN A 83 -13.30 -2.58 16.69
C GLN A 83 -12.97 -1.09 16.61
N TYR A 84 -13.76 -0.40 15.79
CA TYR A 84 -13.63 1.03 15.50
C TYR A 84 -14.97 1.71 15.80
N SER A 85 -14.94 2.93 16.35
CA SER A 85 -16.19 3.67 16.60
C SER A 85 -16.85 4.18 15.32
N SER A 86 -16.04 4.48 14.31
CA SER A 86 -16.40 4.89 12.96
C SER A 86 -15.14 4.83 12.09
N TYR A 87 -15.30 4.79 10.77
CA TYR A 87 -14.18 4.94 9.84
C TYR A 87 -13.96 6.41 9.51
N TYR A 88 -12.72 6.88 9.61
CA TYR A 88 -12.34 8.20 9.11
C TYR A 88 -12.28 8.18 7.59
N SER A 89 -12.53 9.34 6.97
CA SER A 89 -12.43 9.53 5.52
C SER A 89 -11.28 10.47 5.17
N ALA A 90 -10.92 10.56 3.89
CA ALA A 90 -9.88 11.48 3.43
C ALA A 90 -10.12 12.94 3.87
N GLU A 91 -11.38 13.34 4.03
CA GLU A 91 -11.75 14.67 4.56
C GLU A 91 -11.31 14.86 6.02
N SER A 92 -11.26 13.80 6.82
CA SER A 92 -10.79 13.82 8.21
C SER A 92 -9.30 14.17 8.32
N LEU A 93 -8.54 14.08 7.23
CA LEU A 93 -7.12 14.45 7.19
C LEU A 93 -6.92 15.95 6.94
N LYS A 94 -7.97 16.71 6.63
CA LYS A 94 -7.83 18.15 6.34
C LYS A 94 -7.91 18.97 7.63
N PHE A 95 -6.89 19.79 7.88
CA PHE A 95 -6.83 20.70 9.03
C PHE A 95 -6.19 22.05 8.67
N PRO A 96 -6.42 23.12 9.46
CA PRO A 96 -5.85 24.45 9.19
C PRO A 96 -4.33 24.44 9.07
N GLY A 97 -3.81 25.01 7.99
CA GLY A 97 -2.36 25.12 7.75
C GLY A 97 -1.69 23.88 7.17
N ALA A 98 -2.42 22.78 6.99
CA ALA A 98 -1.97 21.63 6.21
C ALA A 98 -1.69 22.04 4.77
N GLN A 99 -0.58 21.55 4.20
CA GLN A 99 -0.22 21.75 2.80
C GLN A 99 -0.07 20.41 2.13
N TYR A 100 -1.01 20.10 1.24
CA TYR A 100 -0.99 18.91 0.41
C TYR A 100 -0.59 19.30 -1.01
N ILE A 101 0.31 18.53 -1.61
CA ILE A 101 0.63 18.60 -3.04
C ILE A 101 -0.35 17.70 -3.82
N ALA A 102 -0.65 16.52 -3.28
CA ALA A 102 -1.61 15.56 -3.81
C ALA A 102 -2.29 14.82 -2.66
N GLY A 103 -3.53 14.37 -2.86
CA GLY A 103 -4.36 13.84 -1.79
C GLY A 103 -4.79 14.91 -0.77
N PRO A 104 -5.21 14.53 0.44
CA PRO A 104 -5.31 13.17 0.95
C PRO A 104 -6.31 12.31 0.19
N GLU A 105 -6.03 11.01 0.09
CA GLU A 105 -6.93 10.03 -0.49
C GLU A 105 -6.99 8.76 0.36
N GLN A 106 -8.16 8.14 0.37
CA GLN A 106 -8.37 6.75 0.77
C GLN A 106 -8.88 6.03 -0.48
N ARG A 107 -8.10 5.08 -0.98
CA ARG A 107 -8.37 4.37 -2.23
C ARG A 107 -9.20 3.14 -1.94
N ALA A 108 -10.23 2.96 -2.75
CA ALA A 108 -10.83 1.66 -2.99
C ALA A 108 -10.14 0.99 -4.19
N TYR A 109 -10.24 -0.32 -4.28
CA TYR A 109 -10.20 -0.96 -5.60
C TYR A 109 -11.61 -1.41 -6.01
N TYR A 110 -11.80 -1.50 -7.31
CA TYR A 110 -13.04 -1.93 -7.92
C TYR A 110 -12.80 -3.22 -8.70
N GLY A 111 -13.62 -4.23 -8.46
CA GLY A 111 -13.61 -5.47 -9.23
C GLY A 111 -14.33 -5.27 -10.56
N SER A 112 -13.60 -5.24 -11.67
CA SER A 112 -14.16 -5.07 -13.01
C SER A 112 -14.40 -6.41 -13.72
N TYR A 113 -15.65 -6.78 -13.97
CA TYR A 113 -16.00 -8.04 -14.64
C TYR A 113 -15.76 -7.95 -16.15
N THR A 114 -14.72 -8.61 -16.63
CA THR A 114 -14.22 -8.49 -18.01
C THR A 114 -13.86 -9.87 -18.57
N PRO A 115 -14.87 -10.72 -18.85
CA PRO A 115 -14.65 -12.08 -19.36
C PRO A 115 -13.96 -12.14 -20.72
N GLU A 116 -13.97 -11.03 -21.47
CA GLU A 116 -13.28 -10.87 -22.75
C GLU A 116 -11.76 -10.86 -22.64
N TYR A 117 -11.20 -10.59 -21.45
CA TYR A 117 -9.75 -10.49 -21.25
C TYR A 117 -9.19 -11.69 -20.48
N LEU A 118 -8.05 -12.20 -20.95
CA LEU A 118 -7.28 -13.24 -20.30
C LEU A 118 -6.53 -12.66 -19.08
N LYS A 119 -6.88 -13.13 -17.88
CA LYS A 119 -6.19 -12.79 -16.62
C LYS A 119 -4.96 -13.65 -16.38
N LEU A 120 -4.01 -13.13 -15.61
CA LEU A 120 -2.72 -13.75 -15.31
C LEU A 120 -2.90 -15.19 -14.79
N GLY A 121 -3.75 -15.40 -13.78
CA GLY A 121 -3.98 -16.73 -13.20
C GLY A 121 -4.41 -17.79 -14.23
N LYS A 122 -5.31 -17.42 -15.13
CA LYS A 122 -5.76 -18.32 -16.22
C LYS A 122 -4.69 -18.50 -17.29
N SER A 123 -3.88 -17.47 -17.57
CA SER A 123 -2.76 -17.57 -18.53
C SER A 123 -1.67 -18.53 -18.06
N LEU A 124 -1.39 -18.55 -16.75
CA LEU A 124 -0.36 -19.41 -16.15
C LEU A 124 -0.84 -20.85 -16.02
N ASN A 125 -2.13 -21.06 -15.76
CA ASN A 125 -2.71 -22.38 -15.49
C ASN A 125 -4.01 -22.62 -16.30
N PRO A 126 -3.95 -22.71 -17.64
CA PRO A 126 -5.15 -22.74 -18.50
C PRO A 126 -6.05 -23.96 -18.27
N ASN A 127 -5.48 -25.08 -17.80
CA ASN A 127 -6.20 -26.33 -17.60
C ASN A 127 -6.49 -26.64 -16.12
N ALA A 128 -6.15 -25.74 -15.19
CA ALA A 128 -6.36 -25.99 -13.77
C ALA A 128 -7.84 -26.30 -13.49
N VAL A 129 -8.08 -27.40 -12.76
CA VAL A 129 -9.39 -27.73 -12.22
C VAL A 129 -9.66 -26.80 -11.04
N ARG A 130 -10.76 -26.07 -11.07
CA ARG A 130 -11.11 -25.11 -10.03
C ARG A 130 -11.87 -25.85 -8.94
N LYS A 131 -11.18 -26.06 -7.83
CA LYS A 131 -11.69 -26.84 -6.70
C LYS A 131 -11.90 -26.00 -5.44
N SER A 132 -11.53 -24.73 -5.45
CA SER A 132 -11.53 -23.89 -4.25
C SER A 132 -12.93 -23.56 -3.72
N SER A 133 -13.92 -23.45 -4.61
CA SER A 133 -15.31 -23.14 -4.30
C SER A 133 -16.19 -23.76 -5.38
N LEU A 134 -17.29 -24.40 -4.98
CA LEU A 134 -18.27 -25.05 -5.85
C LEU A 134 -19.66 -24.89 -5.24
N ILE A 135 -20.69 -24.86 -6.07
CA ILE A 135 -22.09 -24.99 -5.64
C ILE A 135 -22.62 -26.28 -6.23
N VAL A 136 -23.04 -27.22 -5.39
CA VAL A 136 -23.24 -28.61 -5.80
C VAL A 136 -24.47 -29.24 -5.18
N GLU A 137 -24.96 -30.29 -5.85
CA GLU A 137 -25.70 -31.38 -5.21
C GLU A 137 -24.71 -32.51 -4.87
N PHE A 138 -24.89 -33.15 -3.73
CA PHE A 138 -24.06 -34.26 -3.28
C PHE A 138 -24.83 -35.29 -2.44
N SER A 139 -24.30 -36.50 -2.36
CA SER A 139 -24.81 -37.56 -1.49
C SER A 139 -23.67 -38.14 -0.65
N PRO A 140 -23.88 -38.40 0.66
CA PRO A 140 -22.88 -39.07 1.47
C PRO A 140 -22.75 -40.54 1.05
N LEU A 141 -21.52 -41.08 1.10
CA LEU A 141 -21.29 -42.48 0.72
C LEU A 141 -21.88 -43.49 1.72
N GLU A 142 -22.11 -43.07 2.96
CA GLU A 142 -22.78 -43.82 4.01
C GLU A 142 -23.55 -42.86 4.93
N ASP A 143 -24.48 -43.39 5.72
CA ASP A 143 -25.14 -42.65 6.79
C ASP A 143 -24.10 -42.07 7.76
N CYS A 144 -24.02 -40.75 7.89
CA CYS A 144 -22.94 -40.11 8.65
C CYS A 144 -23.41 -38.87 9.42
N VAL A 145 -22.64 -38.50 10.45
CA VAL A 145 -22.68 -37.16 11.06
C VAL A 145 -21.36 -36.50 10.67
N PRO A 146 -21.37 -35.34 9.97
CA PRO A 146 -20.14 -34.74 9.47
C PRO A 146 -19.42 -33.89 10.55
N ASP A 147 -19.25 -34.43 11.77
CA ASP A 147 -18.45 -33.83 12.86
C ASP A 147 -16.95 -34.17 12.77
N GLU A 148 -16.59 -34.96 11.77
CA GLU A 148 -15.23 -35.19 11.27
C GLU A 148 -15.27 -35.39 9.74
N SER A 149 -14.12 -35.59 9.10
CA SER A 149 -14.07 -35.76 7.64
C SER A 149 -14.76 -37.05 7.19
N VAL A 150 -15.83 -36.90 6.42
CA VAL A 150 -16.61 -37.98 5.79
C VAL A 150 -16.49 -37.89 4.27
N GLN A 151 -16.84 -38.96 3.56
CA GLN A 151 -16.83 -38.97 2.10
C GLN A 151 -18.21 -38.66 1.53
N ILE A 152 -18.23 -37.75 0.55
CA ILE A 152 -19.41 -37.41 -0.24
C ILE A 152 -19.07 -37.59 -1.73
N GLU A 153 -20.07 -37.95 -2.53
CA GLU A 153 -20.02 -37.90 -3.99
C GLU A 153 -20.72 -36.62 -4.47
N ILE A 154 -20.02 -35.82 -5.27
CA ILE A 154 -20.62 -34.67 -5.96
C ILE A 154 -21.46 -35.21 -7.11
N THR A 155 -22.78 -35.25 -6.94
CA THR A 155 -23.70 -35.82 -7.93
C THR A 155 -24.02 -34.85 -9.06
N ARG A 156 -23.95 -33.54 -8.79
CA ARG A 156 -24.17 -32.47 -9.77
C ARG A 156 -23.44 -31.19 -9.37
N VAL A 157 -22.83 -30.51 -10.34
CA VAL A 157 -22.28 -29.17 -10.15
C VAL A 157 -23.28 -28.16 -10.68
N ILE A 158 -23.80 -27.31 -9.79
CA ILE A 158 -24.76 -26.25 -10.12
C ILE A 158 -24.00 -24.99 -10.54
N GLY A 159 -22.89 -24.68 -9.85
CA GLY A 159 -22.00 -23.56 -10.15
C GLY A 159 -20.54 -23.90 -9.85
N GLY A 160 -19.62 -23.43 -10.68
CA GLY A 160 -18.19 -23.73 -10.57
C GLY A 160 -17.67 -24.60 -11.72
N ASP A 161 -16.78 -25.54 -11.42
CA ASP A 161 -16.12 -26.38 -12.44
C ASP A 161 -16.83 -27.72 -12.61
N GLU A 162 -17.54 -27.90 -13.71
CA GLU A 162 -18.32 -29.11 -14.04
C GLU A 162 -17.50 -30.40 -14.03
N ARG A 163 -16.17 -30.32 -14.19
CA ARG A 163 -15.28 -31.49 -14.11
C ARG A 163 -15.24 -32.14 -12.73
N MET A 164 -15.86 -31.52 -11.72
CA MET A 164 -16.00 -32.06 -10.37
C MET A 164 -17.23 -32.98 -10.21
N GLU A 165 -18.14 -33.06 -11.20
CA GLU A 165 -19.24 -34.03 -11.17
C GLU A 165 -18.72 -35.48 -11.15
N GLY A 166 -19.34 -36.31 -10.30
CA GLY A 166 -18.95 -37.70 -10.05
C GLY A 166 -17.68 -37.86 -9.20
N SER A 167 -17.10 -36.77 -8.69
CA SER A 167 -15.93 -36.86 -7.83
C SER A 167 -16.32 -37.20 -6.39
N VAL A 168 -15.53 -38.08 -5.76
CA VAL A 168 -15.62 -38.37 -4.32
C VAL A 168 -14.63 -37.49 -3.59
N VAL A 169 -15.11 -36.72 -2.62
CA VAL A 169 -14.32 -35.72 -1.87
C VAL A 169 -14.53 -35.87 -0.37
N TRP A 170 -13.58 -35.33 0.41
CA TRP A 170 -13.73 -35.22 1.86
C TRP A 170 -14.55 -34.00 2.23
N PHE A 171 -15.43 -34.16 3.21
CA PHE A 171 -16.35 -33.13 3.66
C PHE A 171 -16.48 -33.14 5.19
N CYS A 172 -16.56 -31.97 5.80
CA CYS A 172 -16.88 -31.79 7.21
C CYS A 172 -17.74 -30.54 7.41
N ASP A 173 -18.75 -30.60 8.28
CA ASP A 173 -19.48 -29.41 8.75
C ASP A 173 -18.68 -28.72 9.87
N HIS A 174 -17.46 -28.30 9.50
CA HIS A 174 -16.33 -28.08 10.40
C HIS A 174 -16.58 -27.00 11.46
N MET A 175 -17.40 -26.00 11.12
CA MET A 175 -17.70 -24.84 11.96
C MET A 175 -18.98 -24.99 12.78
N ASN A 176 -19.64 -26.14 12.69
CA ASN A 176 -20.89 -26.40 13.39
C ASN A 176 -20.64 -27.33 14.61
N PRO A 177 -20.94 -26.89 15.85
CA PRO A 177 -20.75 -27.72 17.03
C PRO A 177 -21.75 -28.89 17.14
N VAL A 178 -22.85 -28.86 16.37
CA VAL A 178 -23.90 -29.88 16.41
C VAL A 178 -24.36 -30.21 14.99
N PRO A 179 -23.50 -30.83 14.16
CA PRO A 179 -23.84 -31.17 12.79
C PRO A 179 -24.95 -32.21 12.74
N LYS A 180 -25.83 -32.08 11.75
CA LYS A 180 -26.98 -32.97 11.59
C LYS A 180 -26.57 -34.23 10.83
N LYS A 181 -27.19 -35.36 11.19
CA LYS A 181 -27.03 -36.61 10.45
C LYS A 181 -27.48 -36.42 9.00
N MET A 182 -26.65 -36.89 8.07
CA MET A 182 -26.94 -37.04 6.66
C MET A 182 -27.17 -38.52 6.33
N TYR A 183 -28.04 -38.80 5.35
CA TYR A 183 -28.43 -40.15 4.97
C TYR A 183 -27.95 -40.47 3.57
N GLN A 184 -27.47 -41.70 3.37
CA GLN A 184 -26.91 -42.16 2.09
C GLN A 184 -27.92 -42.11 0.93
N ASP A 185 -29.20 -42.34 1.22
CA ASP A 185 -30.29 -42.38 0.24
C ASP A 185 -30.85 -41.00 -0.12
N LYS A 186 -30.23 -39.92 0.39
CA LYS A 186 -30.67 -38.54 0.18
C LYS A 186 -29.63 -37.73 -0.59
N THR A 187 -30.13 -36.66 -1.22
CA THR A 187 -29.31 -35.67 -1.91
C THR A 187 -29.38 -34.34 -1.16
N TYR A 188 -28.24 -33.67 -1.08
CA TYR A 188 -28.08 -32.39 -0.40
C TYR A 188 -27.50 -31.36 -1.35
N ALA A 189 -27.84 -30.09 -1.18
CA ALA A 189 -27.25 -28.96 -1.89
C ALA A 189 -26.54 -28.03 -0.91
N ALA A 190 -25.37 -27.54 -1.31
CA ALA A 190 -24.57 -26.59 -0.54
C ALA A 190 -23.58 -25.83 -1.42
N ILE A 191 -23.05 -24.73 -0.88
CA ILE A 191 -21.78 -24.16 -1.33
C ILE A 191 -20.67 -24.90 -0.59
N LEU A 192 -19.70 -25.45 -1.31
CA LEU A 192 -18.55 -26.14 -0.76
C LEU A 192 -17.28 -25.33 -0.97
N ARG A 193 -16.46 -25.19 0.06
CA ARG A 193 -15.17 -24.50 0.01
C ARG A 193 -14.07 -25.30 0.69
N HIS A 194 -12.85 -25.20 0.19
CA HIS A 194 -11.70 -25.75 0.92
C HIS A 194 -11.39 -24.93 2.16
N TYR A 195 -11.09 -25.61 3.28
CA TYR A 195 -10.70 -24.96 4.54
C TYR A 195 -9.40 -25.54 5.09
N GLY A 196 -9.45 -26.79 5.54
CA GLY A 196 -8.34 -27.48 6.18
C GLY A 196 -8.01 -28.82 5.53
N TYR A 197 -7.07 -29.53 6.14
CA TYR A 197 -6.83 -30.93 5.81
C TYR A 197 -7.90 -31.81 6.45
N MET A 198 -8.15 -32.97 5.85
CA MET A 198 -9.00 -33.99 6.46
C MET A 198 -8.50 -34.36 7.88
N HIS A 199 -9.43 -34.64 8.79
CA HIS A 199 -9.19 -34.94 10.19
C HIS A 199 -10.12 -36.07 10.70
N GLY A 200 -9.89 -36.49 11.95
CA GLY A 200 -10.67 -37.55 12.59
C GLY A 200 -10.27 -38.95 12.14
N LYS A 201 -11.21 -39.90 12.24
CA LYS A 201 -10.92 -41.34 12.00
C LYS A 201 -10.28 -41.62 10.64
N ALA A 202 -10.76 -40.96 9.58
CA ALA A 202 -10.23 -41.15 8.24
C ALA A 202 -8.75 -40.73 8.13
N TYR A 203 -8.37 -39.66 8.82
CA TYR A 203 -6.97 -39.22 8.89
C TYR A 203 -6.11 -40.23 9.66
N ASP A 204 -6.59 -40.69 10.82
CA ASP A 204 -5.90 -41.69 11.64
C ASP A 204 -5.67 -42.99 10.87
N ASP A 205 -6.67 -43.47 10.14
CA ASP A 205 -6.59 -44.70 9.34
C ASP A 205 -5.52 -44.62 8.23
N ILE A 206 -5.35 -43.45 7.60
CA ILE A 206 -4.38 -43.28 6.51
C ILE A 206 -2.97 -43.05 7.06
N THR A 207 -2.82 -42.36 8.19
CA THR A 207 -1.52 -42.00 8.79
C THR A 207 -0.97 -43.04 9.76
N SER A 208 -1.81 -43.92 10.32
CA SER A 208 -1.39 -44.92 11.30
C SER A 208 -0.28 -45.82 10.77
N GLY A 209 0.88 -45.80 11.44
CA GLY A 209 2.05 -46.60 11.10
C GLY A 209 2.81 -46.15 9.84
N LYS A 210 2.48 -45.00 9.26
CA LYS A 210 3.15 -44.42 8.08
C LYS A 210 3.83 -43.11 8.42
N SER A 211 4.89 -42.78 7.68
CA SER A 211 5.52 -41.47 7.81
C SER A 211 4.70 -40.38 7.11
N MET A 212 4.91 -39.11 7.51
CA MET A 212 4.28 -37.95 6.88
C MET A 212 4.60 -37.84 5.38
N PHE A 213 5.72 -38.42 4.92
CA PHE A 213 6.12 -38.43 3.51
C PHE A 213 5.45 -39.56 2.69
N GLU A 214 4.82 -40.53 3.35
CA GLU A 214 4.13 -41.67 2.72
C GLU A 214 2.61 -41.50 2.70
N THR A 215 2.10 -40.41 3.27
CA THR A 215 0.67 -40.19 3.47
C THR A 215 0.20 -39.00 2.64
N LEU A 216 -0.66 -39.25 1.66
CA LEU A 216 -1.34 -38.17 0.93
C LEU A 216 -2.54 -37.69 1.74
N VAL A 217 -2.33 -36.66 2.54
CA VAL A 217 -3.43 -35.96 3.24
C VAL A 217 -4.02 -34.93 2.29
N THR A 218 -5.32 -35.02 2.06
CA THR A 218 -6.05 -34.12 1.16
C THR A 218 -6.81 -33.05 1.92
N LEU A 219 -7.10 -31.93 1.25
CA LEU A 219 -8.00 -30.92 1.78
C LEU A 219 -9.42 -31.45 1.86
N GLU A 220 -10.17 -31.01 2.87
CA GLU A 220 -11.61 -31.22 2.96
C GLU A 220 -12.39 -30.02 2.45
N TYR A 221 -13.64 -30.27 2.09
CA TYR A 221 -14.66 -29.26 1.85
C TYR A 221 -15.46 -29.00 3.11
N ILE A 222 -15.82 -27.74 3.32
CA ILE A 222 -16.78 -27.31 4.34
C ILE A 222 -17.97 -26.62 3.65
N PRO A 223 -19.17 -26.67 4.25
CA PRO A 223 -20.29 -25.88 3.76
C PRO A 223 -20.02 -24.39 4.00
N ALA A 224 -20.68 -23.52 3.23
CA ALA A 224 -20.62 -22.07 3.41
C ALA A 224 -22.02 -21.45 3.31
N SER A 225 -22.23 -20.38 4.08
CA SER A 225 -23.47 -19.60 4.08
C SER A 225 -23.86 -19.05 2.70
N LEU A 226 -25.17 -18.98 2.46
CA LEU A 226 -25.78 -18.34 1.29
C LEU A 226 -25.98 -16.81 1.48
N GLU A 227 -25.40 -16.22 2.53
CA GLU A 227 -25.54 -14.79 2.81
C GLU A 227 -24.93 -13.92 1.69
N SER A 228 -25.49 -12.72 1.55
CA SER A 228 -24.88 -11.69 0.71
C SER A 228 -23.61 -11.18 1.37
N GLY A 229 -22.56 -11.02 0.57
CA GLY A 229 -21.28 -10.44 0.99
C GLY A 229 -21.30 -8.91 1.05
N ILE A 230 -22.43 -8.27 0.74
CA ILE A 230 -22.54 -6.81 0.68
C ILE A 230 -22.59 -6.23 2.09
N CYS A 231 -21.76 -5.22 2.35
CA CYS A 231 -21.80 -4.40 3.55
C CYS A 231 -22.33 -3.00 3.26
N LEU A 232 -22.73 -2.32 4.33
CA LEU A 232 -23.13 -0.91 4.32
C LEU A 232 -21.88 -0.01 4.42
N PRO A 233 -22.00 1.28 4.05
CA PRO A 233 -20.85 2.22 4.09
C PRO A 233 -20.22 2.44 5.47
N ASP A 234 -20.91 2.07 6.55
CA ASP A 234 -20.38 2.10 7.91
C ASP A 234 -19.71 0.77 8.33
N GLY A 235 -19.61 -0.19 7.41
CA GLY A 235 -19.06 -1.53 7.63
C GLY A 235 -20.03 -2.52 8.25
N SER A 236 -21.23 -2.09 8.65
CA SER A 236 -22.25 -3.02 9.14
C SER A 236 -22.81 -3.89 8.01
N LEU A 237 -23.31 -5.07 8.36
CA LEU A 237 -23.90 -5.99 7.40
C LEU A 237 -25.43 -5.85 7.43
N PRO A 238 -26.11 -5.74 6.28
CA PRO A 238 -27.57 -5.72 6.23
C PRO A 238 -28.12 -7.05 6.74
N TYR A 239 -29.36 -7.05 7.24
CA TYR A 239 -30.03 -8.29 7.65
C TYR A 239 -30.09 -9.27 6.47
N ASP A 240 -29.71 -10.52 6.72
CA ASP A 240 -29.79 -11.62 5.77
C ASP A 240 -30.22 -12.87 6.53
N ALA A 241 -31.25 -13.56 6.05
CA ALA A 241 -31.81 -14.74 6.71
C ALA A 241 -30.87 -15.95 6.69
N PHE A 242 -29.85 -15.94 5.82
CA PHE A 242 -28.85 -17.01 5.73
C PHE A 242 -27.61 -16.77 6.60
N ARG A 243 -27.48 -15.58 7.22
CA ARG A 243 -26.40 -15.30 8.16
C ARG A 243 -26.58 -16.12 9.43
N ASP A 244 -25.54 -16.83 9.83
CA ASP A 244 -25.54 -17.80 10.94
C ASP A 244 -26.66 -18.87 10.80
N GLY A 245 -27.09 -19.11 9.55
CA GLY A 245 -28.20 -19.98 9.21
C GLY A 245 -27.77 -21.40 8.84
N LYS A 246 -28.71 -22.15 8.28
CA LYS A 246 -28.44 -23.49 7.73
C LYS A 246 -27.61 -23.36 6.44
N GLU A 247 -26.59 -24.19 6.27
CA GLU A 247 -25.70 -24.15 5.09
C GLU A 247 -25.83 -25.39 4.18
N ILE A 248 -26.42 -26.47 4.70
CA ILE A 248 -26.65 -27.73 3.99
C ILE A 248 -28.15 -27.96 3.85
N PHE A 249 -28.63 -28.18 2.62
CA PHE A 249 -30.07 -28.27 2.32
C PHE A 249 -30.40 -29.63 1.72
N GLU A 250 -31.44 -30.31 2.21
CA GLU A 250 -31.91 -31.56 1.57
C GLU A 250 -32.66 -31.18 0.29
N VAL A 251 -32.30 -31.80 -0.83
CA VAL A 251 -32.94 -31.56 -2.12
C VAL A 251 -34.17 -32.46 -2.21
N THR A 252 -35.35 -31.83 -2.20
CA THR A 252 -36.64 -32.49 -2.38
C THR A 252 -37.29 -32.03 -3.69
N ASP A 253 -38.35 -32.72 -4.13
CA ASP A 253 -39.18 -32.24 -5.23
C ASP A 253 -39.62 -30.78 -4.98
N GLY A 254 -39.41 -29.91 -5.97
CA GLY A 254 -39.74 -28.49 -5.85
C GLY A 254 -38.70 -27.63 -5.12
N PHE A 255 -37.51 -28.15 -4.78
CA PHE A 255 -36.50 -27.43 -4.00
C PHE A 255 -36.05 -26.12 -4.69
N TYR A 256 -35.84 -26.15 -6.00
CA TYR A 256 -35.34 -25.00 -6.77
C TYR A 256 -36.39 -23.90 -7.00
N GLU A 257 -37.65 -24.21 -6.75
CA GLU A 257 -38.77 -23.27 -6.76
C GLU A 257 -38.97 -22.60 -5.38
N THR A 258 -38.21 -23.00 -4.36
CA THR A 258 -38.17 -22.32 -3.05
C THR A 258 -37.20 -21.14 -3.08
N GLY A 259 -37.37 -20.18 -2.16
CA GLY A 259 -36.43 -19.07 -2.03
C GLY A 259 -34.99 -19.49 -1.71
N THR A 260 -34.78 -20.63 -1.02
CA THR A 260 -33.43 -21.18 -0.80
C THR A 260 -32.83 -21.73 -2.09
N GLY A 261 -33.62 -22.48 -2.86
CA GLY A 261 -33.18 -23.03 -4.13
C GLY A 261 -32.87 -21.93 -5.15
N GLU A 262 -33.75 -20.93 -5.27
CA GLU A 262 -33.53 -19.73 -6.09
C GLU A 262 -32.26 -18.97 -5.67
N ARG A 263 -32.05 -18.77 -4.36
CA ARG A 263 -30.85 -18.12 -3.81
C ARG A 263 -29.57 -18.86 -4.22
N LEU A 264 -29.59 -20.19 -4.17
CA LEU A 264 -28.45 -21.03 -4.54
C LEU A 264 -28.18 -20.97 -6.05
N LEU A 265 -29.23 -20.96 -6.88
CA LEU A 265 -29.11 -20.76 -8.33
C LEU A 265 -28.51 -19.38 -8.68
N ASN A 266 -28.95 -18.32 -7.99
CA ASN A 266 -28.42 -16.97 -8.19
C ASN A 266 -26.93 -16.88 -7.81
N LEU A 267 -26.51 -17.55 -6.73
CA LEU A 267 -25.09 -17.66 -6.37
C LEU A 267 -24.29 -18.47 -7.40
N ALA A 268 -24.92 -19.48 -8.01
CA ALA A 268 -24.27 -20.29 -9.03
C ALA A 268 -23.96 -19.51 -10.31
N GLU A 269 -24.76 -18.49 -10.64
CA GLU A 269 -24.49 -17.60 -11.79
C GLU A 269 -23.19 -16.80 -11.63
N THR A 270 -22.78 -16.51 -10.39
CA THR A 270 -21.58 -15.72 -10.11
C THR A 270 -20.39 -16.58 -9.67
N GLU A 271 -20.63 -17.86 -9.38
CA GLU A 271 -19.59 -18.82 -9.01
C GLU A 271 -18.55 -18.99 -10.14
N GLY A 272 -17.26 -18.91 -9.78
CA GLY A 272 -16.19 -18.92 -10.78
C GLY A 272 -16.01 -17.63 -11.60
N GLY A 273 -16.92 -16.65 -11.48
CA GLY A 273 -16.86 -15.34 -12.15
C GLY A 273 -15.65 -14.51 -11.75
N TRP A 274 -15.06 -14.80 -10.59
CA TRP A 274 -13.84 -14.18 -10.10
C TRP A 274 -12.65 -14.26 -11.06
N GLN A 275 -12.59 -15.27 -11.93
CA GLN A 275 -11.53 -15.40 -12.95
C GLN A 275 -11.58 -14.34 -14.05
N HIS A 276 -12.68 -13.61 -14.10
CA HIS A 276 -12.92 -12.56 -15.07
C HIS A 276 -12.83 -11.19 -14.41
N ILE A 277 -12.50 -11.10 -13.13
CA ILE A 277 -12.36 -9.84 -12.42
C ILE A 277 -10.98 -9.25 -12.69
N GLN A 278 -10.96 -7.98 -13.07
CA GLN A 278 -9.78 -7.14 -13.17
C GLN A 278 -9.82 -6.09 -12.06
N PRO A 279 -8.80 -5.98 -11.21
CA PRO A 279 -8.74 -4.88 -10.27
C PRO A 279 -8.54 -3.55 -10.99
N VAL A 280 -9.27 -2.53 -10.56
CA VAL A 280 -9.11 -1.14 -11.01
C VAL A 280 -8.94 -0.28 -9.78
N THR A 281 -7.89 0.54 -9.73
CA THR A 281 -7.61 1.44 -8.60
C THR A 281 -7.55 2.87 -9.08
N GLY A 282 -8.35 3.72 -8.45
CA GLY A 282 -8.29 5.17 -8.64
C GLY A 282 -7.19 5.78 -7.77
N THR A 283 -6.44 6.75 -8.31
CA THR A 283 -5.54 7.59 -7.52
C THR A 283 -5.48 9.00 -8.09
N ASN A 284 -5.01 9.97 -7.30
CA ASN A 284 -4.70 11.31 -7.76
C ASN A 284 -3.28 11.46 -8.30
N LYS A 285 -2.37 10.53 -7.97
CA LYS A 285 -0.97 10.54 -8.45
C LYS A 285 -0.31 9.20 -8.19
N THR A 286 0.48 8.69 -9.14
CA THR A 286 1.21 7.42 -8.99
C THR A 286 2.09 7.36 -7.76
N CYS A 287 2.74 8.47 -7.35
CA CYS A 287 3.58 8.48 -6.15
C CYS A 287 2.81 8.23 -4.85
N LEU A 288 1.48 8.28 -4.85
CA LEU A 288 0.64 7.91 -3.69
C LEU A 288 0.45 6.39 -3.56
N LEU A 289 0.77 5.64 -4.61
CA LEU A 289 0.83 4.19 -4.62
C LEU A 289 2.25 3.76 -4.24
N MET A 290 2.40 3.11 -3.09
CA MET A 290 3.72 2.85 -2.51
C MET A 290 4.63 2.00 -3.41
N TYR A 291 4.08 1.10 -4.22
CA TYR A 291 4.86 0.34 -5.19
C TYR A 291 5.48 1.21 -6.30
N PHE A 292 4.82 2.29 -6.74
CA PHE A 292 5.45 3.25 -7.65
C PHE A 292 6.45 4.15 -6.92
N TYR A 293 6.14 4.55 -5.69
CA TYR A 293 7.05 5.37 -4.87
C TYR A 293 8.38 4.65 -4.58
N ASN A 294 8.31 3.37 -4.21
CA ASN A 294 9.46 2.54 -3.87
C ASN A 294 10.26 2.09 -5.10
N GLY A 295 9.68 2.20 -6.30
CA GLY A 295 10.26 1.69 -7.54
C GLY A 295 10.02 0.20 -7.77
N ASP A 296 9.12 -0.42 -7.02
CA ASP A 296 8.67 -1.80 -7.22
C ASP A 296 7.79 -1.92 -8.49
N ALA A 297 7.18 -0.82 -8.92
CA ALA A 297 6.60 -0.67 -10.24
C ALA A 297 7.11 0.59 -10.95
N TYR A 298 7.27 0.52 -12.27
CA TYR A 298 7.70 1.64 -13.09
C TYR A 298 7.05 1.59 -14.47
N ILE A 299 6.84 2.77 -15.07
CA ILE A 299 6.30 2.88 -16.42
C ILE A 299 7.42 2.54 -17.40
N SER A 300 7.27 1.42 -18.13
CA SER A 300 8.26 0.93 -19.09
C SER A 300 8.02 1.47 -20.51
N GLU A 301 6.76 1.77 -20.85
CA GLU A 301 6.38 2.37 -22.14
C GLU A 301 5.31 3.46 -21.96
N GLY A 302 5.37 4.51 -22.77
CA GLY A 302 4.41 5.62 -22.72
C GLY A 302 4.75 6.66 -21.66
N ARG A 303 3.75 7.13 -20.92
CA ARG A 303 3.90 8.17 -19.89
C ARG A 303 2.97 7.91 -18.70
N ASP A 304 3.24 8.61 -17.61
CA ASP A 304 2.27 8.74 -16.52
C ASP A 304 1.04 9.54 -16.98
N ILE A 305 -0.04 9.39 -16.24
CA ILE A 305 -1.25 10.22 -16.32
C ILE A 305 -0.86 11.66 -15.90
N SER A 306 -1.29 12.65 -16.67
CA SER A 306 -0.95 14.05 -16.38
C SER A 306 -1.76 14.62 -15.21
N GLU A 307 -1.29 15.71 -14.60
CA GLU A 307 -2.02 16.38 -13.51
C GLU A 307 -3.41 16.87 -13.97
N GLU A 308 -3.53 17.31 -15.23
CA GLU A 308 -4.81 17.69 -15.82
C GLU A 308 -5.73 16.50 -16.06
N GLU A 309 -5.19 15.35 -16.46
CA GLU A 309 -5.96 14.11 -16.65
C GLU A 309 -6.46 13.56 -15.30
N TYR A 310 -5.62 13.62 -14.26
CA TYR A 310 -6.02 13.32 -12.88
C TYR A 310 -7.16 14.24 -12.43
N ALA A 311 -6.98 15.56 -12.55
CA ALA A 311 -7.96 16.56 -12.08
C ALA A 311 -9.28 16.54 -12.87
N SER A 312 -9.25 16.22 -14.16
CA SER A 312 -10.45 16.19 -15.02
C SER A 312 -11.20 14.86 -14.98
N GLY A 313 -10.64 13.82 -14.35
CA GLY A 313 -11.21 12.47 -14.40
C GLY A 313 -11.17 11.88 -15.80
N SER A 314 -10.11 12.15 -16.56
CA SER A 314 -9.97 11.65 -17.93
C SER A 314 -10.00 10.12 -17.96
N LYS A 315 -10.67 9.54 -18.97
CA LYS A 315 -10.78 8.08 -19.13
C LYS A 315 -9.50 7.50 -19.78
N VAL A 316 -8.40 7.62 -19.04
CA VAL A 316 -7.07 7.10 -19.38
C VAL A 316 -6.57 6.17 -18.27
N CYS A 317 -5.72 5.21 -18.58
CA CYS A 317 -5.17 4.28 -17.59
C CYS A 317 -3.69 3.98 -17.80
N LEU A 318 -3.08 3.52 -16.71
CA LEU A 318 -1.85 2.72 -16.75
C LEU A 318 -2.24 1.25 -16.66
N ALA A 319 -1.63 0.41 -17.50
CA ALA A 319 -1.91 -1.03 -17.56
C ALA A 319 -0.62 -1.85 -17.36
N PRO A 320 -0.68 -3.03 -16.72
CA PRO A 320 0.51 -3.84 -16.50
C PRO A 320 0.94 -4.54 -17.79
N ALA A 321 2.24 -4.63 -18.03
CA ALA A 321 2.82 -5.23 -19.25
C ALA A 321 2.38 -6.69 -19.45
N SER A 322 2.23 -7.46 -18.38
CA SER A 322 1.73 -8.84 -18.42
C SER A 322 0.31 -8.92 -18.98
N PHE A 323 -0.60 -8.07 -18.49
CA PHE A 323 -1.98 -8.00 -18.98
C PHE A 323 -2.03 -7.58 -20.46
N MET A 324 -1.26 -6.56 -20.83
CA MET A 324 -1.20 -6.07 -22.21
C MET A 324 -0.74 -7.17 -23.16
N LYS A 325 0.35 -7.87 -22.81
CA LYS A 325 0.90 -8.99 -23.58
C LYS A 325 -0.09 -10.15 -23.70
N ASN A 326 -0.72 -10.55 -22.60
CA ASN A 326 -1.68 -11.66 -22.56
C ASN A 326 -2.90 -11.44 -23.47
N ASN A 327 -3.23 -10.17 -23.72
CA ASN A 327 -4.42 -9.78 -24.49
C ASN A 327 -4.08 -9.19 -25.87
N GLY A 328 -2.80 -9.18 -26.28
CA GLY A 328 -2.38 -8.63 -27.56
C GLY A 328 -2.63 -7.13 -27.71
N LEU A 329 -2.67 -6.39 -26.59
CA LEU A 329 -2.92 -4.96 -26.54
C LEU A 329 -1.61 -4.17 -26.59
N SER A 330 -1.68 -2.93 -27.09
CA SER A 330 -0.56 -2.00 -27.21
C SER A 330 -0.88 -0.62 -26.60
N LEU A 331 0.15 0.21 -26.43
CA LEU A 331 -0.03 1.59 -25.98
C LEU A 331 -1.02 2.35 -26.89
N GLY A 332 -1.98 3.05 -26.27
CA GLY A 332 -3.02 3.79 -26.98
C GLY A 332 -4.30 3.01 -27.26
N ASP A 333 -4.32 1.70 -27.07
CA ASP A 333 -5.54 0.89 -27.11
C ASP A 333 -6.48 1.25 -25.95
N LYS A 334 -7.73 0.80 -26.08
CA LYS A 334 -8.76 0.99 -25.06
C LYS A 334 -9.06 -0.31 -24.35
N ILE A 335 -9.13 -0.24 -23.03
CA ILE A 335 -9.54 -1.35 -22.17
C ILE A 335 -10.95 -1.08 -21.66
N LYS A 336 -11.86 -2.04 -21.87
CA LYS A 336 -13.21 -1.99 -21.33
C LYS A 336 -13.18 -2.32 -19.84
N VAL A 337 -13.86 -1.52 -19.04
CA VAL A 337 -13.99 -1.65 -17.59
C VAL A 337 -15.48 -1.73 -17.25
N GLN A 338 -15.87 -2.72 -16.44
CA GLN A 338 -17.25 -2.98 -16.01
C GLN A 338 -17.25 -3.22 -14.50
N LEU A 339 -17.34 -2.15 -13.72
CA LEU A 339 -17.23 -2.21 -12.25
C LEU A 339 -18.41 -2.98 -11.68
N LEU A 340 -18.12 -4.12 -11.06
CA LEU A 340 -19.09 -5.06 -10.47
C LEU A 340 -19.22 -4.85 -8.96
N TYR A 341 -18.11 -4.63 -8.27
CA TYR A 341 -18.07 -4.45 -6.82
C TYR A 341 -16.95 -3.50 -6.39
N THR A 342 -17.04 -3.03 -5.15
CA THR A 342 -16.06 -2.15 -4.51
C THR A 342 -15.52 -2.77 -3.22
N ASP A 343 -14.24 -2.56 -2.94
CA ASP A 343 -13.60 -2.82 -1.65
C ASP A 343 -12.85 -1.56 -1.20
N THR A 344 -13.26 -1.00 -0.06
CA THR A 344 -12.62 0.17 0.56
C THR A 344 -11.73 -0.19 1.75
N CYS A 345 -11.63 -1.48 2.10
CA CYS A 345 -10.88 -2.00 3.22
C CYS A 345 -9.46 -2.44 2.82
N LEU A 346 -9.31 -3.09 1.68
CA LEU A 346 -8.04 -3.69 1.26
C LEU A 346 -7.52 -3.10 -0.06
N SER A 347 -6.20 -3.21 -0.27
CA SER A 347 -5.57 -2.89 -1.56
C SER A 347 -5.79 -4.01 -2.58
N ALA A 348 -5.72 -3.69 -3.88
CA ALA A 348 -5.78 -4.69 -4.93
C ALA A 348 -4.69 -5.78 -4.77
N GLY A 349 -3.47 -5.41 -4.38
CA GLY A 349 -2.36 -6.35 -4.11
C GLY A 349 -2.63 -7.33 -2.97
N SER A 350 -3.57 -7.03 -2.07
CA SER A 350 -4.00 -7.95 -1.02
C SER A 350 -4.91 -9.08 -1.52
N HIS A 351 -5.55 -8.88 -2.68
CA HIS A 351 -6.51 -9.81 -3.26
C HIS A 351 -6.06 -10.45 -4.57
N PHE A 352 -5.25 -9.77 -5.38
CA PHE A 352 -4.81 -10.24 -6.70
C PHE A 352 -3.29 -10.40 -6.69
N PHE A 353 -2.81 -11.63 -6.53
CA PHE A 353 -1.40 -11.92 -6.33
C PHE A 353 -0.64 -11.99 -7.65
N LEU A 354 0.62 -11.54 -7.65
CA LEU A 354 1.47 -11.48 -8.85
C LEU A 354 1.90 -12.86 -9.38
N ASP A 355 1.62 -13.94 -8.65
CA ASP A 355 1.77 -15.34 -9.11
C ASP A 355 0.52 -15.86 -9.85
N GLY A 356 -0.51 -15.02 -10.01
CA GLY A 356 -1.80 -15.36 -10.61
C GLY A 356 -2.81 -15.98 -9.65
N GLY A 357 -2.48 -16.12 -8.37
CA GLY A 357 -3.44 -16.44 -7.32
C GLY A 357 -4.32 -15.25 -6.96
N SER A 358 -5.46 -15.51 -6.32
CA SER A 358 -6.28 -14.44 -5.74
C SER A 358 -7.14 -14.95 -4.59
N ARG A 359 -7.57 -14.01 -3.74
CA ARG A 359 -8.63 -14.22 -2.73
C ARG A 359 -9.97 -13.75 -3.31
N TYR A 360 -11.03 -14.46 -2.98
CA TYR A 360 -12.36 -14.17 -3.52
C TYR A 360 -13.37 -13.96 -2.41
N TYR A 361 -14.30 -13.05 -2.68
CA TYR A 361 -15.45 -12.86 -1.82
C TYR A 361 -16.45 -13.99 -1.98
N SER A 362 -17.10 -14.32 -0.87
CA SER A 362 -18.38 -15.04 -0.86
C SER A 362 -19.53 -14.09 -1.15
N GLY A 363 -20.68 -14.66 -1.52
CA GLY A 363 -21.92 -13.90 -1.51
C GLY A 363 -21.95 -12.75 -2.51
N THR A 364 -21.45 -12.96 -3.74
CA THR A 364 -21.47 -11.98 -4.83
C THR A 364 -22.87 -11.82 -5.42
N ILE A 365 -23.81 -11.47 -4.56
CA ILE A 365 -25.23 -11.21 -4.78
C ILE A 365 -25.65 -9.99 -3.97
N ASP A 366 -26.70 -9.30 -4.40
CA ASP A 366 -27.23 -8.14 -3.67
C ASP A 366 -28.02 -8.55 -2.40
N SER A 367 -28.52 -7.55 -1.67
CA SER A 367 -29.32 -7.77 -0.45
C SER A 367 -30.67 -8.46 -0.70
N GLU A 368 -31.15 -8.46 -1.94
CA GLU A 368 -32.38 -9.16 -2.35
C GLU A 368 -32.09 -10.60 -2.79
N GLY A 369 -30.81 -10.94 -2.99
CA GLY A 369 -30.35 -12.26 -3.40
C GLY A 369 -30.17 -12.43 -4.89
N ASN A 370 -30.18 -11.35 -5.67
CA ASN A 370 -29.93 -11.41 -7.10
C ASN A 370 -28.42 -11.37 -7.39
N PRO A 371 -27.95 -11.98 -8.49
CA PRO A 371 -26.59 -11.84 -8.98
C PRO A 371 -26.19 -10.37 -9.12
N LEU A 372 -24.99 -10.01 -8.64
CA LEU A 372 -24.47 -8.66 -8.84
C LEU A 372 -24.34 -8.35 -10.34
N LYS A 373 -24.65 -7.10 -10.69
CA LYS A 373 -24.52 -6.57 -12.05
C LYS A 373 -23.54 -5.40 -12.07
N PRO A 374 -22.80 -5.19 -13.16
CA PRO A 374 -21.94 -4.03 -13.30
C PRO A 374 -22.73 -2.73 -13.10
N PHE A 375 -22.26 -1.87 -12.20
CA PHE A 375 -22.90 -0.58 -11.90
C PHE A 375 -22.31 0.57 -12.72
N GLU A 376 -21.09 0.42 -13.23
CA GLU A 376 -20.45 1.40 -14.11
C GLU A 376 -19.73 0.67 -15.24
N THR A 377 -19.88 1.16 -16.48
CA THR A 377 -19.12 0.69 -17.65
C THR A 377 -18.42 1.85 -18.31
N SER A 378 -17.15 1.66 -18.69
CA SER A 378 -16.31 2.68 -19.32
C SER A 378 -15.23 2.07 -20.19
N GLU A 379 -14.67 2.87 -21.11
CA GLU A 379 -13.47 2.52 -21.86
C GLU A 379 -12.33 3.45 -21.44
N TYR A 380 -11.19 2.87 -21.08
CA TYR A 380 -10.00 3.61 -20.68
C TYR A 380 -8.91 3.47 -21.73
N LYS A 381 -8.38 4.60 -22.22
CA LYS A 381 -7.24 4.60 -23.15
C LYS A 381 -5.93 4.38 -22.38
N VAL A 382 -5.12 3.41 -22.79
CA VAL A 382 -3.81 3.15 -22.19
C VAL A 382 -2.83 4.27 -22.58
N VAL A 383 -2.37 5.04 -21.60
CA VAL A 383 -1.37 6.11 -21.79
C VAL A 383 0.02 5.75 -21.29
N GLY A 384 0.11 4.69 -20.49
CA GLY A 384 1.36 4.10 -20.04
C GLY A 384 1.21 2.61 -19.76
N ILE A 385 2.27 1.86 -20.02
CA ILE A 385 2.39 0.45 -19.65
C ILE A 385 3.44 0.37 -18.54
N TYR A 386 3.09 -0.28 -17.44
CA TYR A 386 3.99 -0.43 -16.30
C TYR A 386 4.44 -1.88 -16.11
N GLU A 387 5.65 -2.03 -15.61
CA GLU A 387 6.23 -3.30 -15.18
C GLU A 387 6.37 -3.31 -13.66
N THR A 388 6.38 -4.52 -13.10
CA THR A 388 6.60 -4.75 -11.67
C THR A 388 7.86 -5.57 -11.49
N VAL A 389 8.74 -5.15 -10.58
CA VAL A 389 9.96 -5.88 -10.25
C VAL A 389 9.56 -7.14 -9.47
N THR A 390 9.56 -8.28 -10.15
CA THR A 390 9.23 -9.57 -9.53
C THR A 390 10.37 -10.01 -8.63
N GLY A 391 10.21 -9.90 -7.31
CA GLY A 391 11.22 -10.35 -6.35
C GLY A 391 10.77 -10.51 -4.89
N GLY A 392 9.50 -10.27 -4.56
CA GLY A 392 8.99 -10.35 -3.19
C GLY A 392 7.85 -11.35 -3.03
N MET A 393 7.70 -11.85 -1.80
CA MET A 393 6.48 -12.55 -1.35
C MET A 393 5.25 -11.64 -1.53
N ASN A 394 4.06 -12.23 -1.61
CA ASN A 394 2.79 -11.49 -1.64
C ASN A 394 2.75 -10.45 -0.52
N ASN A 395 2.66 -9.17 -0.90
CA ASN A 395 2.73 -8.03 0.00
C ASN A 395 1.58 -7.07 -0.31
N PRO A 396 0.80 -6.63 0.69
CA PRO A 396 -0.25 -5.62 0.53
C PRO A 396 0.20 -4.30 -0.12
N PHE A 397 1.50 -3.98 -0.06
CA PHE A 397 2.11 -2.83 -0.72
C PHE A 397 2.48 -3.05 -2.20
N ASN A 398 2.28 -4.24 -2.76
CA ASN A 398 2.47 -4.53 -4.18
C ASN A 398 1.24 -4.11 -5.01
N PRO A 399 1.40 -3.92 -6.33
CA PRO A 399 0.23 -3.85 -7.22
C PRO A 399 -0.49 -5.20 -7.25
N GLY A 400 -1.79 -5.15 -7.52
CA GLY A 400 -2.59 -6.32 -7.87
C GLY A 400 -2.21 -6.86 -9.25
N ALA A 401 -2.28 -8.18 -9.43
CA ALA A 401 -2.17 -8.75 -10.76
C ALA A 401 -3.26 -8.20 -11.69
N ASP A 402 -2.84 -7.82 -12.90
CA ASP A 402 -3.69 -7.21 -13.93
C ASP A 402 -4.33 -5.85 -13.54
N GLU A 403 -3.87 -5.20 -12.47
CA GLU A 403 -4.44 -3.96 -11.93
C GLU A 403 -4.32 -2.77 -12.89
N LEU A 404 -5.46 -2.14 -13.21
CA LEU A 404 -5.47 -0.88 -13.94
C LEU A 404 -5.43 0.29 -12.98
N ILE A 405 -4.56 1.26 -13.25
CA ILE A 405 -4.49 2.51 -12.50
C ILE A 405 -5.18 3.60 -13.31
N VAL A 406 -6.15 4.27 -12.70
CA VAL A 406 -6.97 5.30 -13.36
C VAL A 406 -7.00 6.58 -12.52
N PRO A 407 -7.33 7.74 -13.12
CA PRO A 407 -7.68 8.92 -12.34
C PRO A 407 -8.82 8.63 -11.37
N MET A 408 -8.67 8.96 -10.09
CA MET A 408 -9.73 8.78 -9.09
C MET A 408 -11.04 9.46 -9.53
N GLU A 409 -10.95 10.68 -10.04
CA GLU A 409 -12.10 11.46 -10.56
C GLU A 409 -12.76 10.85 -11.81
N SER A 410 -12.13 9.86 -12.45
CA SER A 410 -12.74 9.18 -13.59
C SER A 410 -13.82 8.18 -13.18
N VAL A 411 -13.79 7.67 -11.94
CA VAL A 411 -14.77 6.71 -11.44
C VAL A 411 -15.98 7.49 -10.91
N ARG A 412 -17.15 7.34 -11.54
CA ARG A 412 -18.33 8.16 -11.20
C ARG A 412 -18.95 7.73 -9.89
N GLU A 413 -19.09 6.42 -9.70
CA GLU A 413 -19.64 5.82 -8.47
C GLU A 413 -18.51 5.44 -7.50
N ARG A 414 -17.54 6.35 -7.32
CA ARG A 414 -16.33 6.09 -6.52
C ARG A 414 -16.58 5.90 -5.03
N ASP A 415 -17.70 6.41 -4.53
CA ASP A 415 -18.11 6.23 -3.13
C ASP A 415 -18.63 4.80 -2.87
N GLY A 416 -18.66 3.96 -3.91
CA GLY A 416 -18.84 2.52 -3.83
C GLY A 416 -20.29 2.09 -4.03
N ARG A 417 -20.46 1.10 -4.92
CA ARG A 417 -21.65 0.26 -5.01
C ARG A 417 -21.23 -1.19 -4.92
N ASN A 418 -22.15 -2.03 -4.48
CA ASN A 418 -21.89 -3.44 -4.22
C ASN A 418 -20.62 -3.60 -3.36
N LEU A 419 -20.63 -2.94 -2.20
CA LEU A 419 -19.48 -2.86 -1.30
C LEU A 419 -19.29 -4.23 -0.64
N LEU A 420 -18.25 -4.98 -1.03
CA LEU A 420 -17.99 -6.32 -0.49
C LEU A 420 -17.08 -6.29 0.74
N ALA A 421 -16.39 -5.17 0.95
CA ALA A 421 -15.67 -4.90 2.17
C ALA A 421 -15.58 -3.40 2.41
N CYS A 422 -15.74 -3.01 3.67
CA CYS A 422 -15.58 -1.64 4.14
C CYS A 422 -14.69 -1.67 5.38
N GLY A 423 -13.76 -0.73 5.46
CA GLY A 423 -12.76 -0.77 6.51
C GLY A 423 -12.13 0.57 6.84
N PRO A 424 -11.32 0.58 7.91
CA PRO A 424 -10.58 1.75 8.36
C PRO A 424 -9.52 2.18 7.33
N MET A 425 -8.96 3.38 7.53
CA MET A 425 -7.73 3.75 6.84
C MET A 425 -6.58 2.79 7.19
N THR A 426 -5.83 2.38 6.17
CA THR A 426 -4.64 1.55 6.29
C THR A 426 -3.48 2.19 5.54
N ASP A 427 -2.24 1.79 5.87
CA ASP A 427 -1.05 2.32 5.21
C ASP A 427 -1.03 2.01 3.70
N GLU A 428 -1.77 0.97 3.28
CA GLU A 428 -1.90 0.53 1.91
C GLU A 428 -2.94 1.33 1.13
N THR A 429 -4.04 1.71 1.77
CA THR A 429 -5.19 2.36 1.12
C THR A 429 -5.18 3.87 1.25
N SER A 430 -4.49 4.43 2.25
CA SER A 430 -4.57 5.86 2.58
C SER A 430 -3.22 6.55 2.53
N SER A 431 -3.10 7.54 1.66
CA SER A 431 -1.85 8.32 1.52
C SER A 431 -2.06 9.73 0.98
N PHE A 432 -1.01 10.54 1.10
CA PHE A 432 -0.99 11.93 0.65
C PHE A 432 0.45 12.39 0.39
N GLN A 433 0.61 13.47 -0.38
CA GLN A 433 1.91 14.10 -0.64
C GLN A 433 1.97 15.46 0.04
N ILE A 434 3.08 15.77 0.70
CA ILE A 434 3.37 17.10 1.30
C ILE A 434 4.65 17.71 0.73
N PRO A 435 4.86 19.03 0.88
CA PRO A 435 6.13 19.65 0.53
C PRO A 435 7.33 19.05 1.27
N ASN A 436 8.46 18.91 0.55
CA ASN A 436 9.69 18.36 1.13
C ASN A 436 10.19 19.20 2.31
N GLY A 437 10.48 18.53 3.44
CA GLY A 437 10.97 19.17 4.66
C GLY A 437 9.90 19.82 5.53
N THR A 438 8.61 19.53 5.31
CA THR A 438 7.52 20.03 6.15
C THR A 438 6.90 18.99 7.09
N ILE A 439 7.53 17.82 7.27
CA ILE A 439 7.04 16.74 8.16
C ILE A 439 6.80 17.27 9.59
N ASP A 440 7.79 17.93 10.19
CA ASP A 440 7.65 18.49 11.56
C ASP A 440 6.52 19.52 11.67
N LYS A 441 6.31 20.32 10.62
CA LYS A 441 5.23 21.31 10.59
C LYS A 441 3.87 20.62 10.49
N PHE A 442 3.77 19.57 9.68
CA PHE A 442 2.57 18.76 9.55
C PHE A 442 2.21 18.12 10.88
N LEU A 443 3.15 17.41 11.52
CA LEU A 443 2.93 16.72 12.79
C LEU A 443 2.53 17.68 13.92
N LYS A 444 3.11 18.88 13.98
CA LYS A 444 2.70 19.91 14.94
C LYS A 444 1.27 20.40 14.72
N GLY A 445 0.87 20.61 13.45
CA GLY A 445 -0.51 20.97 13.13
C GLY A 445 -1.48 19.82 13.43
N TRP A 446 -1.09 18.58 13.15
CA TRP A 446 -1.91 17.42 13.49
C TRP A 446 -2.11 17.26 15.00
N ALA A 447 -1.07 17.48 15.80
CA ALA A 447 -1.18 17.43 17.27
C ALA A 447 -2.14 18.50 17.84
N GLU A 448 -2.37 19.61 17.11
CA GLU A 448 -3.27 20.68 17.54
C GLU A 448 -4.73 20.46 17.09
N TYR A 449 -4.93 19.97 15.86
CA TYR A 449 -6.26 19.92 15.22
C TYR A 449 -6.77 18.50 14.91
N GLY A 450 -5.90 17.51 14.94
CA GLY A 450 -6.19 16.14 14.52
C GLY A 450 -6.75 15.26 15.64
N THR A 451 -6.60 13.94 15.45
CA THR A 451 -7.01 12.90 16.41
C THR A 451 -5.85 11.98 16.73
N GLU A 452 -5.87 11.37 17.91
CA GLU A 452 -4.92 10.32 18.32
C GLU A 452 -5.27 8.95 17.70
N GLU A 453 -6.42 8.83 17.04
CA GLU A 453 -6.90 7.58 16.42
C GLU A 453 -6.28 7.32 15.03
N LEU A 454 -5.48 8.25 14.51
CA LEU A 454 -4.80 8.15 13.23
C LEU A 454 -3.28 8.27 13.41
N GLU A 455 -2.56 7.26 12.94
CA GLU A 455 -1.10 7.17 12.93
C GLU A 455 -0.56 7.47 11.54
N PHE A 456 0.57 8.17 11.48
CA PHE A 456 1.19 8.60 10.21
C PHE A 456 2.58 8.01 10.05
N THR A 457 2.87 7.49 8.86
CA THR A 457 4.24 7.13 8.45
C THR A 457 4.67 8.01 7.28
N PHE A 458 5.83 8.66 7.39
CA PHE A 458 6.36 9.54 6.34
C PHE A 458 7.56 8.92 5.63
N TYR A 459 7.53 9.02 4.29
CA TYR A 459 8.57 8.59 3.39
C TYR A 459 9.04 9.80 2.58
N ASP A 460 10.31 10.21 2.73
CA ASP A 460 10.88 11.39 2.07
C ASP A 460 12.12 11.07 1.23
N GLY A 461 12.39 9.78 1.00
CA GLY A 461 13.57 9.29 0.27
C GLY A 461 14.91 9.65 0.93
N GLY A 462 14.93 10.07 2.20
CA GLY A 462 16.13 10.56 2.89
C GLY A 462 16.36 12.07 2.75
N TYR A 463 15.39 12.83 2.22
CA TYR A 463 15.49 14.29 2.08
C TYR A 463 15.82 14.98 3.40
N THR A 464 15.17 14.62 4.51
CA THR A 464 15.39 15.23 5.83
C THR A 464 16.81 14.97 6.33
N GLN A 465 17.31 13.75 6.16
CA GLN A 465 18.69 13.39 6.54
C GLN A 465 19.71 14.17 5.70
N LEU A 466 19.50 14.22 4.38
CA LEU A 466 20.34 14.98 3.45
C LEU A 466 20.34 16.47 3.80
N LYS A 467 19.16 17.04 4.08
CA LYS A 467 18.98 18.44 4.44
C LYS A 467 19.73 18.77 5.73
N ALA A 468 19.59 17.94 6.77
CA ALA A 468 20.32 18.12 8.02
C ALA A 468 21.85 18.11 7.80
N GLY A 469 22.35 17.20 6.96
CA GLY A 469 23.76 17.16 6.56
C GLY A 469 24.23 18.43 5.86
N ILE A 470 23.42 18.98 4.93
CA ILE A 470 23.74 20.22 4.22
C ILE A 470 23.70 21.44 5.16
N ASP A 471 22.72 21.51 6.06
CA ASP A 471 22.61 22.59 7.06
C ASP A 471 23.79 22.56 8.05
N HIS A 472 24.27 21.38 8.42
CA HIS A 472 25.49 21.21 9.21
C HIS A 472 26.74 21.70 8.45
N MET A 473 26.90 21.32 7.17
CA MET A 473 27.98 21.84 6.32
C MET A 473 27.94 23.36 6.19
N ARG A 474 26.74 23.94 6.08
CA ARG A 474 26.53 25.39 6.02
C ARG A 474 26.98 26.08 7.32
N SER A 475 26.69 25.48 8.46
CA SER A 475 27.11 25.99 9.78
C SER A 475 28.64 25.97 9.94
N ILE A 476 29.29 24.85 9.58
CA ILE A 476 30.77 24.76 9.58
C ILE A 476 31.38 25.78 8.62
N SER A 477 30.82 25.91 7.42
CA SER A 477 31.26 26.89 6.42
C SER A 477 31.21 28.33 6.95
N PHE A 478 30.14 28.69 7.66
CA PHE A 478 30.04 29.99 8.32
C PHE A 478 31.12 30.18 9.39
N LEU A 479 31.39 29.16 10.21
CA LEU A 479 32.45 29.20 11.22
C LEU A 479 33.85 29.37 10.59
N LEU A 480 34.13 28.68 9.48
CA LEU A 480 35.38 28.83 8.73
C LEU A 480 35.53 30.25 8.16
N LEU A 481 34.46 30.79 7.60
CA LEU A 481 34.48 32.15 7.05
C LEU A 481 34.66 33.21 8.15
N ALA A 482 33.91 33.08 9.26
CA ALA A 482 34.00 33.96 10.41
C ALA A 482 35.37 33.90 11.07
N SER A 483 35.93 32.71 11.27
CA SER A 483 37.28 32.55 11.83
C SER A 483 38.37 33.14 10.92
N GLY A 484 38.24 32.97 9.60
CA GLY A 484 39.09 33.64 8.62
C GLY A 484 39.04 35.17 8.75
N VAL A 485 37.84 35.75 8.80
CA VAL A 485 37.64 37.20 8.99
C VAL A 485 38.24 37.69 10.31
N ILE A 486 37.98 36.98 11.42
CA ILE A 486 38.54 37.31 12.75
C ILE A 486 40.06 37.28 12.70
N LEU A 487 40.66 36.27 12.05
CA LEU A 487 42.11 36.15 11.92
C LEU A 487 42.71 37.32 11.13
N ILE A 488 42.06 37.79 10.05
CA ILE A 488 42.47 39.01 9.33
C ILE A 488 42.38 40.24 10.23
N CYS A 489 41.29 40.41 10.97
CA CYS A 489 41.13 41.54 11.89
C CYS A 489 42.23 41.56 12.97
N LEU A 490 42.54 40.41 13.56
CA LEU A 490 43.63 40.27 14.53
C LEU A 490 45.00 40.55 13.92
N LEU A 491 45.24 40.11 12.69
CA LEU A 491 46.49 40.41 11.96
C LEU A 491 46.64 41.90 11.67
N LEU A 492 45.57 42.57 11.24
CA LEU A 492 45.56 44.01 11.00
C LEU A 492 45.79 44.79 12.29
N PHE A 493 45.14 44.38 13.39
CA PHE A 493 45.35 44.98 14.71
C PHE A 493 46.78 44.79 15.21
N PHE A 494 47.31 43.56 15.16
CA PHE A 494 48.67 43.26 15.58
C PHE A 494 49.71 44.00 14.75
N PHE A 495 49.50 44.10 13.43
CA PHE A 495 50.38 44.86 12.54
C PHE A 495 50.33 46.35 12.87
N SER A 496 49.13 46.92 13.04
CA SER A 496 48.93 48.32 13.42
C SER A 496 49.62 48.61 14.77
N HIS A 497 49.41 47.76 15.77
CA HIS A 497 50.06 47.86 17.08
C HIS A 497 51.59 47.75 16.99
N SER A 498 52.12 46.75 16.27
CA SER A 498 53.57 46.58 16.06
C SER A 498 54.20 47.76 15.31
N PHE A 499 53.48 48.35 14.36
CA PHE A 499 53.96 49.49 13.60
C PHE A 499 53.97 50.76 14.47
N ILE A 500 52.90 51.01 15.23
CA ILE A 500 52.79 52.13 16.18
C ILE A 500 53.88 52.03 17.27
N THR A 501 54.06 50.86 17.88
CA THR A 501 55.09 50.65 18.93
C THR A 501 56.51 50.83 18.38
N LYS A 502 56.81 50.39 17.15
CA LYS A 502 58.10 50.69 16.51
C LYS A 502 58.30 52.17 16.18
N GLN A 503 57.22 52.90 15.90
CA GLN A 503 57.28 54.35 15.70
C GLN A 503 57.30 55.15 17.01
N ALA A 504 56.99 54.56 18.16
CA ALA A 504 56.94 55.25 19.45
C ALA A 504 58.23 56.04 19.78
N LYS A 505 59.41 55.48 19.49
CA LYS A 505 60.71 56.19 19.64
C LYS A 505 60.82 57.40 18.71
N ARG A 506 60.39 57.26 17.46
CA ARG A 506 60.39 58.34 16.47
C ARG A 506 59.37 59.42 16.83
N THR A 507 58.16 59.03 17.23
CA THR A 507 57.11 59.94 17.71
C THR A 507 57.54 60.67 18.99
N ALA A 508 58.31 60.03 19.88
CA ALA A 508 58.90 60.68 21.05
C ALA A 508 59.96 61.72 20.66
N ILE A 509 60.86 61.38 19.72
CA ILE A 509 61.85 62.33 19.17
C ILE A 509 61.15 63.51 18.47
N GLU A 510 60.15 63.24 17.64
CA GLU A 510 59.37 64.28 16.95
C GLU A 510 58.61 65.18 17.94
N ARG A 511 58.11 64.63 19.06
CA ARG A 511 57.54 65.40 20.18
C ARG A 511 58.56 66.27 20.91
N SER A 512 59.76 65.74 21.19
CA SER A 512 60.86 66.50 21.80
C SER A 512 61.37 67.64 20.90
N LEU A 513 61.16 67.54 19.59
CA LEU A 513 61.48 68.56 18.59
C LEU A 513 60.31 69.52 18.27
N GLY A 514 59.23 69.50 19.07
CA GLY A 514 58.17 70.53 19.03
C GLY A 514 56.87 70.17 18.30
N LYS A 515 56.62 68.91 17.92
CA LYS A 515 55.29 68.52 17.42
C LYS A 515 54.25 68.51 18.54
N CYS A 516 53.26 69.41 18.48
CA CYS A 516 52.09 69.38 19.35
C CYS A 516 51.22 68.13 19.13
N LYS A 517 50.58 67.64 20.21
CA LYS A 517 49.60 66.54 20.17
C LYS A 517 48.47 66.90 19.20
N PRO A 518 48.12 66.06 18.21
CA PRO A 518 46.76 66.06 17.70
C PRO A 518 45.83 65.48 18.80
N LEU A 519 44.61 66.02 18.93
CA LEU A 519 43.52 65.29 19.61
C LEU A 519 43.31 63.95 18.88
N ILE A 520 43.05 62.90 19.67
CA ILE A 520 42.82 61.52 19.18
C ILE A 520 41.72 61.51 18.13
#